data_AF-A0A4W5QY18-F1
#
_entry.id   AF-A0A4W5QY18-F1
#
_cell.length_a   1.000
_cell.length_b   1.000
_cell.length_c   1.000
_cell.angle_alpha   90.00
_cell.angle_beta   90.00
_cell.angle_gamma   90.00
#
_symmetry.space_group_name_H-M   'P 1'
#
loop_
_entity.id
_entity.type
_entity.pdbx_description
1 polymer ?
#
loop_
_entity_poly.entity_id
_entity_poly.type
_entity_poly.pdbx_seq_one_letter_code
_entity_poly.pdbx_strand_id
1 'polypeptide(L)'
;MEAGVEPRDIGQDPENAGRLEYHGDKKNGHTLTITDLKESDSATYKFRFITDQTGGKYTGNPGVTLSVTGLQVKVTVGHQDKTLTCSTTCTLTDNPTYIWYKNGQHLDESTSPQYRDPVSSNYEDSYSCAVKGHED
;
A
#
# COMPACT_ATOMS: atom_id res chain seq x y z
N MET A 1 -9.31 14.48 31.07
CA MET A 1 -7.85 14.65 31.01
C MET A 1 -7.25 13.27 31.04
N GLU A 2 -7.11 12.65 29.88
CA GLU A 2 -6.54 11.30 29.79
C GLU A 2 -5.02 11.45 29.87
N ALA A 3 -4.39 10.70 30.78
CA ALA A 3 -2.94 10.72 30.93
C ALA A 3 -2.31 10.31 29.60
N GLY A 4 -1.67 11.29 28.92
CA GLY A 4 -1.23 11.14 27.54
C GLY A 4 -0.09 10.14 27.43
N VAL A 5 -0.38 8.98 26.86
CA VAL A 5 0.65 8.04 26.38
C VAL A 5 1.54 8.81 25.40
N GLU A 6 2.86 8.80 25.64
CA GLU A 6 3.81 9.40 24.71
C GLU A 6 3.73 8.67 23.35
N PRO A 7 3.50 9.38 22.23
CA PRO A 7 3.49 8.80 20.90
C PRO A 7 4.78 8.05 20.57
N ARG A 8 4.65 6.93 19.84
CA ARG A 8 5.79 6.16 19.30
C ARG A 8 6.62 7.03 18.36
N ASP A 9 7.94 7.01 18.52
CA ASP A 9 8.88 7.58 17.57
C ASP A 9 9.24 6.54 16.50
N ILE A 10 8.83 6.81 15.27
CA ILE A 10 9.06 5.92 14.12
C ILE A 10 10.53 5.85 13.72
N GLY A 11 11.34 6.87 14.05
CA GLY A 11 12.77 6.89 13.75
C GLY A 11 13.59 5.95 14.64
N GLN A 12 13.02 5.54 15.78
CA GLN A 12 13.62 4.58 16.71
C GLN A 12 13.15 3.14 16.46
N ASP A 13 12.26 2.95 15.48
CA ASP A 13 11.69 1.66 15.16
C ASP A 13 12.63 0.84 14.28
N PRO A 14 13.09 -0.35 14.71
CA PRO A 14 13.97 -1.20 13.90
C PRO A 14 13.36 -1.60 12.56
N GLU A 15 12.03 -1.69 12.46
CA GLU A 15 11.34 -2.02 11.19
C GLU A 15 11.48 -0.93 10.13
N ASN A 16 11.84 0.28 10.54
CA ASN A 16 12.04 1.44 9.68
C ASN A 16 13.52 1.71 9.35
N ALA A 17 14.43 0.85 9.82
CA ALA A 17 15.85 0.99 9.57
C ALA A 17 16.16 1.04 8.06
N GLY A 18 16.80 2.13 7.62
CA GLY A 18 17.17 2.35 6.22
C GLY A 18 16.02 2.73 5.28
N ARG A 19 14.79 2.89 5.80
CA ARG A 19 13.58 3.19 5.00
C ARG A 19 13.10 4.63 5.14
N LEU A 20 13.61 5.36 6.14
CA LEU A 20 13.18 6.73 6.44
C LEU A 20 14.22 7.73 5.99
N GLU A 21 13.76 8.74 5.25
CA GLU A 21 14.53 9.93 4.92
C GLU A 21 13.76 11.16 5.40
N TYR A 22 14.40 11.97 6.24
CA TYR A 22 13.82 13.22 6.69
C TYR A 22 14.56 14.40 6.08
N HIS A 23 13.82 15.23 5.35
CA HIS A 23 14.33 16.45 4.75
C HIS A 23 13.71 17.67 5.46
N GLY A 24 14.55 18.40 6.19
CA GLY A 24 14.19 19.64 6.87
C GLY A 24 14.86 20.85 6.21
N ASP A 25 14.08 21.85 5.81
CA ASP A 25 14.61 23.17 5.42
C ASP A 25 14.19 24.28 6.41
N LYS A 26 14.95 25.37 6.40
CA LYS A 26 14.74 26.52 7.32
C LYS A 26 13.58 27.42 6.91
N LYS A 27 12.91 27.14 5.79
CA LYS A 27 11.93 28.03 5.17
C LYS A 27 10.50 27.52 5.22
N ASN A 28 10.23 26.21 5.33
CA ASN A 28 8.97 25.55 5.71
C ASN A 28 8.90 24.03 5.36
N GLY A 29 9.94 23.43 4.79
CA GLY A 29 9.90 22.03 4.36
C GLY A 29 10.26 21.07 5.48
N HIS A 30 9.27 20.40 6.07
CA HIS A 30 9.47 19.23 6.92
C HIS A 30 8.86 18.02 6.21
N THR A 31 9.65 17.35 5.39
CA THR A 31 9.21 16.21 4.59
C THR A 31 9.82 14.93 5.15
N LEU A 32 8.96 13.94 5.39
CA LEU A 32 9.36 12.58 5.69
C LEU A 32 9.04 11.70 4.48
N THR A 33 10.04 11.00 3.97
CA THR A 33 9.92 9.98 2.93
C THR A 33 10.06 8.62 3.58
N ILE A 34 9.15 7.69 3.25
CA ILE A 34 9.20 6.29 3.65
C ILE A 34 9.33 5.47 2.36
N THR A 35 10.44 4.76 2.20
CA THR A 35 10.70 3.89 1.04
C THR A 35 10.35 2.44 1.34
N ASP A 36 10.16 1.62 0.31
CA ASP A 36 9.81 0.20 0.45
C ASP A 36 8.57 0.02 1.34
N LEU A 37 7.45 0.64 0.94
CA LEU A 37 6.21 0.64 1.71
C LEU A 37 5.63 -0.76 1.87
N LYS A 38 5.13 -1.06 3.07
CA LYS A 38 4.55 -2.32 3.50
C LYS A 38 3.18 -2.07 4.09
N GLU A 39 2.31 -3.08 4.06
CA GLU A 39 0.98 -3.00 4.67
C GLU A 39 1.06 -2.59 6.15
N SER A 40 2.09 -3.04 6.88
CA SER A 40 2.37 -2.72 8.28
C SER A 40 2.71 -1.24 8.53
N ASP A 41 3.06 -0.45 7.51
CA ASP A 41 3.27 0.99 7.67
C ASP A 41 1.96 1.79 7.64
N SER A 42 0.82 1.14 7.41
CA SER A 42 -0.48 1.81 7.43
C SER A 42 -0.79 2.34 8.83
N ALA A 43 -0.74 3.66 8.99
CA ALA A 43 -0.94 4.34 10.26
C ALA A 43 -1.26 5.83 10.07
N THR A 44 -1.65 6.48 11.17
CA THR A 44 -1.70 7.94 11.25
C THR A 44 -0.37 8.47 11.78
N TYR A 45 0.36 9.16 10.91
CA TYR A 45 1.62 9.82 11.21
C TYR A 45 1.37 11.23 11.73
N LYS A 46 2.09 11.62 12.78
CA LYS A 46 1.99 12.97 13.34
C LYS A 46 3.35 13.61 13.38
N PHE A 47 3.40 14.87 12.96
CA PHE A 47 4.58 15.69 13.11
C PHE A 47 4.62 16.31 14.52
N ARG A 48 5.79 16.28 15.15
CA ARG A 48 5.99 16.83 16.50
C ARG A 48 7.16 17.80 16.52
N PHE A 49 6.88 19.03 16.96
CA PHE A 49 7.91 20.00 17.31
C PHE A 49 8.36 19.78 18.75
N ILE A 50 9.67 19.73 18.95
CA ILE A 50 10.32 19.70 20.26
C ILE A 50 11.17 20.96 20.33
N THR A 51 10.89 21.80 21.33
CA THR A 51 11.65 23.03 21.59
C THR A 51 12.63 22.82 22.74
N ASP A 52 13.56 23.75 22.92
CA ASP A 52 14.49 23.80 24.04
C ASP A 52 13.85 24.22 25.37
N GLN A 53 12.62 24.73 25.33
CA GLN A 53 11.87 25.11 26.53
C GLN A 53 11.40 23.86 27.30
N THR A 54 11.50 23.90 28.63
CA THR A 54 11.03 22.82 29.51
C THR A 54 9.56 22.51 29.25
N GLY A 55 9.26 21.30 28.79
CA GLY A 55 7.89 20.87 28.45
C GLY A 55 7.37 21.39 27.10
N GLY A 56 8.16 22.12 26.33
CA GLY A 56 7.77 22.68 25.04
C GLY A 56 7.74 21.61 23.94
N LYS A 57 6.62 20.88 23.87
CA LYS A 57 6.31 19.92 22.82
C LYS A 57 4.95 20.25 22.19
N TYR A 58 4.88 20.26 20.86
CA TYR A 58 3.62 20.39 20.13
C TYR A 58 3.51 19.29 19.10
N THR A 59 2.42 18.52 19.17
CA THR A 59 2.09 17.48 18.19
C THR A 59 0.92 17.96 17.35
N GLY A 60 1.12 18.02 16.03
CA GLY A 60 0.05 18.39 15.09
C GLY A 60 -1.11 17.39 15.12
N ASN A 61 -2.34 17.90 15.01
CA ASN A 61 -3.55 17.09 14.86
C ASN A 61 -4.32 17.55 13.60
N PRO A 62 -4.98 16.65 12.86
CA PRO A 62 -5.20 15.23 13.15
C PRO A 62 -3.99 14.31 12.82
N GLY A 63 -2.99 14.83 12.10
CA GLY A 63 -1.92 14.03 11.50
C GLY A 63 -2.23 13.72 10.03
N VAL A 64 -1.44 12.85 9.42
CA VAL A 64 -1.61 12.34 8.05
C VAL A 64 -1.80 10.83 8.13
N THR A 65 -2.88 10.32 7.56
CA THR A 65 -3.15 8.88 7.51
C THR A 65 -2.63 8.29 6.20
N LEU A 66 -1.72 7.34 6.32
CA LEU A 66 -1.22 6.52 5.23
C LEU A 66 -1.94 5.18 5.25
N SER A 67 -2.43 4.74 4.09
CA SER A 67 -2.98 3.40 3.87
C SER A 67 -2.20 2.75 2.75
N VAL A 68 -1.48 1.68 3.05
CA VAL A 68 -0.75 0.89 2.06
C VAL A 68 -1.61 -0.31 1.70
N THR A 69 -1.97 -0.41 0.42
CA THR A 69 -2.82 -1.47 -0.11
C THR A 69 -2.14 -2.11 -1.32
N GLY A 70 -2.59 -3.31 -1.70
CA GLY A 70 -2.05 -4.03 -2.84
C GLY A 70 -3.12 -4.81 -3.59
N LEU A 71 -2.73 -5.37 -4.73
CA LEU A 71 -3.52 -6.32 -5.50
C LEU A 71 -3.11 -7.75 -5.12
N GLN A 72 -4.09 -8.63 -4.97
CA GLN A 72 -3.90 -10.04 -4.70
C GLN A 72 -4.73 -10.87 -5.67
N VAL A 73 -4.11 -11.85 -6.31
CA VAL A 73 -4.82 -12.84 -7.13
C VAL A 73 -5.36 -13.93 -6.22
N LYS A 74 -6.69 -14.07 -6.17
CA LYS A 74 -7.39 -15.16 -5.48
C LYS A 74 -7.84 -16.20 -6.50
N VAL A 75 -7.65 -17.48 -6.20
CA VAL A 75 -8.02 -18.58 -7.08
C VAL A 75 -9.23 -19.32 -6.51
N THR A 76 -10.26 -19.51 -7.32
CA THR A 76 -11.39 -20.39 -7.03
C THR A 76 -11.42 -21.52 -8.05
N VAL A 77 -11.36 -22.75 -7.57
CA VAL A 77 -11.33 -23.94 -8.43
C VAL A 77 -12.76 -24.45 -8.64
N GLY A 78 -13.20 -24.46 -9.89
CA GLY A 78 -14.44 -25.09 -10.33
C GLY A 78 -14.20 -26.52 -10.83
N HIS A 79 -15.27 -27.15 -11.33
CA HIS A 79 -15.19 -28.52 -11.88
C HIS A 79 -14.45 -28.57 -13.23
N GLN A 80 -14.57 -27.53 -14.06
CA GLN A 80 -14.01 -27.49 -15.43
C GLN A 80 -13.15 -26.25 -15.70
N ASP A 81 -13.14 -25.28 -14.79
CA ASP A 81 -12.42 -24.02 -14.90
C ASP A 81 -11.82 -23.59 -13.55
N LYS A 82 -10.81 -22.70 -13.63
CA LYS A 82 -10.29 -21.96 -12.49
C LYS A 82 -10.68 -20.50 -12.69
N THR A 83 -11.31 -19.89 -11.70
CA THR A 83 -11.60 -18.45 -11.73
C THR A 83 -10.54 -17.73 -10.91
N LEU A 84 -9.75 -16.89 -11.57
CA LEU A 84 -8.82 -15.97 -10.94
C LEU A 84 -9.54 -14.65 -10.68
N THR A 85 -9.42 -14.12 -9.46
CA THR A 85 -10.02 -12.85 -9.06
C THR A 85 -8.93 -11.90 -8.56
N CYS A 86 -8.79 -10.76 -9.21
CA CYS A 86 -7.94 -9.67 -8.78
C CYS A 86 -8.68 -8.91 -7.66
N SER A 87 -8.18 -9.06 -6.43
CA SER A 87 -8.77 -8.47 -5.23
C SER A 87 -7.85 -7.37 -4.72
N THR A 88 -8.43 -6.23 -4.34
CA THR A 88 -7.71 -5.21 -3.59
C THR A 88 -8.52 -4.75 -2.39
N THR A 89 -7.83 -4.28 -1.36
CA THR A 89 -8.42 -3.55 -0.24
C THR A 89 -8.46 -2.03 -0.51
N CYS A 90 -7.91 -1.58 -1.64
CA CYS A 90 -7.94 -0.19 -2.05
C CYS A 90 -9.36 0.24 -2.45
N THR A 91 -9.76 1.44 -2.03
CA THR A 91 -10.98 2.08 -2.54
C THR A 91 -10.69 2.67 -3.91
N LEU A 92 -10.83 1.83 -4.94
CA LEU A 92 -10.68 2.28 -6.33
C LEU A 92 -11.90 3.12 -6.73
N THR A 93 -11.67 4.38 -7.08
CA THR A 93 -12.70 5.26 -7.67
C THR A 93 -12.90 4.93 -9.15
N ASP A 94 -14.07 5.27 -9.69
CA ASP A 94 -14.37 5.26 -11.15
C ASP A 94 -14.36 3.89 -11.86
N ASN A 95 -15.02 2.86 -11.30
CA ASN A 95 -15.21 1.54 -11.96
C ASN A 95 -13.94 1.04 -12.67
N PRO A 96 -12.91 0.67 -11.89
CA PRO A 96 -11.57 0.43 -12.41
C PRO A 96 -11.56 -0.64 -13.49
N THR A 97 -10.74 -0.41 -14.52
CA THR A 97 -10.40 -1.43 -15.51
C THR A 97 -9.21 -2.23 -15.01
N TYR A 98 -9.34 -3.55 -15.00
CA TYR A 98 -8.25 -4.45 -14.64
C TYR A 98 -7.49 -4.86 -15.89
N ILE A 99 -6.27 -5.34 -15.70
CA ILE A 99 -5.42 -5.94 -16.72
C ILE A 99 -4.89 -7.24 -16.13
N TRP A 100 -4.87 -8.31 -16.92
CA TRP A 100 -4.30 -9.59 -16.52
C TRP A 100 -3.06 -9.92 -17.33
N TYR A 101 -2.12 -10.57 -16.66
CA TYR A 101 -0.93 -11.10 -17.27
C TYR A 101 -0.86 -12.60 -17.03
N LYS A 102 -0.47 -13.34 -18.06
CA LYS A 102 -0.13 -14.76 -17.99
C LYS A 102 1.31 -14.94 -18.39
N ASN A 103 2.14 -15.47 -17.49
CA ASN A 103 3.58 -15.63 -17.69
C ASN A 103 4.26 -14.31 -18.10
N GLY A 104 3.79 -13.19 -17.53
CA GLY A 104 4.26 -11.83 -17.83
C GLY A 104 3.72 -11.23 -19.14
N GLN A 105 2.91 -11.94 -19.92
CA GLN A 105 2.32 -11.44 -21.16
C GLN A 105 0.91 -10.90 -20.93
N HIS A 106 0.63 -9.74 -21.51
CA HIS A 106 -0.67 -9.07 -21.44
C HIS A 106 -1.79 -9.91 -22.08
N LEU A 107 -2.95 -10.00 -21.42
CA LEU A 107 -4.16 -10.63 -21.95
C LEU A 107 -5.13 -9.55 -22.45
N ASP A 108 -5.32 -9.45 -23.77
CA ASP A 108 -6.04 -8.34 -24.40
C ASP A 108 -7.53 -8.20 -24.02
N GLU A 109 -8.16 -9.27 -23.55
CA GLU A 109 -9.61 -9.31 -23.32
C GLU A 109 -10.04 -8.90 -21.90
N SER A 110 -9.11 -8.79 -20.96
CA SER A 110 -9.48 -8.75 -19.56
C SER A 110 -9.62 -7.31 -19.06
N THR A 111 -10.84 -6.78 -19.00
CA THR A 111 -11.17 -5.52 -18.28
C THR A 111 -11.81 -5.78 -16.91
N SER A 112 -12.19 -7.04 -16.67
CA SER A 112 -12.88 -7.52 -15.48
C SER A 112 -11.88 -7.84 -14.35
N PRO A 113 -12.27 -7.62 -13.07
CA PRO A 113 -11.52 -8.14 -11.92
C PRO A 113 -11.46 -9.67 -11.89
N GLN A 114 -12.21 -10.38 -12.74
CA GLN A 114 -12.21 -11.83 -12.84
C GLN A 114 -11.73 -12.29 -14.22
N TYR A 115 -10.85 -13.30 -14.22
CA TYR A 115 -10.40 -14.02 -15.40
C TYR A 115 -10.68 -15.52 -15.24
N ARG A 116 -11.31 -16.15 -16.25
CA ARG A 116 -11.55 -17.60 -16.26
C ARG A 116 -10.45 -18.28 -17.05
N ASP A 117 -9.74 -19.16 -16.36
CA ASP A 117 -8.70 -20.00 -16.93
C ASP A 117 -9.23 -21.43 -17.14
N PRO A 118 -9.21 -21.98 -18.36
CA PRO A 118 -9.62 -23.36 -18.62
C PRO A 118 -8.73 -24.36 -17.85
N VAL A 119 -9.28 -25.47 -17.36
CA VAL A 119 -8.50 -26.49 -16.61
C VAL A 119 -7.37 -27.13 -17.43
N SER A 120 -7.42 -27.06 -18.78
CA SER A 120 -6.32 -27.48 -19.65
C SER A 120 -5.08 -26.58 -19.57
N SER A 121 -5.11 -25.49 -18.81
CA SER A 121 -3.97 -24.64 -18.55
C SER A 121 -2.89 -25.34 -17.73
N ASN A 122 -1.63 -24.98 -17.97
CA ASN A 122 -0.51 -25.60 -17.26
C ASN A 122 -0.54 -25.16 -15.79
N TYR A 123 -0.26 -26.10 -14.89
CA TYR A 123 -0.13 -25.79 -13.45
C TYR A 123 1.10 -24.92 -13.13
N GLU A 124 2.01 -24.74 -14.09
CA GLU A 124 3.20 -23.89 -13.98
C GLU A 124 2.95 -22.45 -14.45
N ASP A 125 1.74 -22.13 -14.94
CA ASP A 125 1.41 -20.78 -15.39
C ASP A 125 1.38 -19.80 -14.20
N SER A 126 2.05 -18.66 -14.36
CA SER A 126 2.02 -17.54 -13.42
C SER A 126 1.00 -16.51 -13.87
N TYR A 127 0.18 -16.03 -12.93
CA TYR A 127 -0.81 -15.01 -13.19
C TYR A 127 -0.62 -13.81 -12.27
N SER A 128 -0.66 -12.62 -12.85
CA SER A 128 -0.70 -11.36 -12.12
C SER A 128 -1.77 -10.45 -12.72
N CYS A 129 -2.17 -9.44 -11.96
CA CYS A 129 -3.13 -8.45 -12.40
C CYS A 129 -2.69 -7.05 -11.97
N ALA A 130 -3.10 -6.04 -12.74
CA ALA A 130 -2.90 -4.63 -12.46
C ALA A 130 -4.20 -3.85 -12.66
N VAL A 131 -4.26 -2.63 -12.16
CA VAL A 131 -5.30 -1.66 -12.51
C VAL A 131 -4.76 -0.77 -13.62
N LYS A 132 -5.55 -0.56 -14.66
CA LYS A 132 -5.16 0.26 -15.81
C LYS A 132 -4.82 1.69 -15.39
N GLY A 133 -3.70 2.23 -15.89
CA GLY A 133 -3.14 3.52 -15.48
C GLY A 133 -2.27 3.47 -14.21
N HIS A 134 -2.17 2.29 -13.59
CA HIS A 134 -1.32 1.98 -12.45
C HIS A 134 -0.58 0.65 -12.71
N GLU A 135 -0.22 0.40 -13.97
CA GLU A 135 0.66 -0.69 -14.35
C GLU A 135 2.09 -0.33 -13.94
N ASP A 136 2.68 -1.12 -13.05
CA ASP A 136 4.10 -0.99 -12.68
C ASP A 136 5.04 -1.41 -13.82
#